data_AF-A0A8C7M0C2-F1
#
_entry.id   AF-A0A8C7M0C2-F1
#
_cell.length_a   1.000
_cell.length_b   1.000
_cell.length_c   1.000
_cell.angle_alpha   90.00
_cell.angle_beta   90.00
_cell.angle_gamma   90.00
#
_symmetry.space_group_name_H-M   'P 1'
#
loop_
_entity.id
_entity.type
_entity.pdbx_description
1 polymer ?
#
loop_
_entity_poly.entity_id
_entity_poly.type
_entity_poly.pdbx_seq_one_letter_code
_entity_poly.pdbx_strand_id
1 'polypeptide(L)'
;MSAAAYSQHALASILRAWMGQYREDFQEPPSYPCLHRVMAYLQRALPGSEPMRKAQSLLEQLKAEASLDVDSEGGWNSFSSRFDSIRSFGLCEDEEVEIEVQEDFMSFDTDLVAEQLTYMDVLLFNKVIPHHCLGSIWSQRDKKQNKHSAPTIRATITQFNAVAACVVSTILHRRQIHPLLRARVIKRWIDIAQECRVLKNFSSLRAIVSALQSNPLYRLKRAWSWVPNMSTFEELSDVFSHHNNYLTSREEVSEKLGSGCRCIGMVYPMLLLFPGCHAGTIPYLGTLLTDLTMLDTRSANYGGATGMIYSPE
;
A
#
# COMPACT_ATOMS: atom_id res chain seq x y z
N MET A 1 38.09 17.31 -22.37
CA MET A 1 37.46 17.84 -21.14
C MET A 1 38.43 17.67 -19.99
N SER A 2 38.63 18.69 -19.15
CA SER A 2 39.44 18.57 -17.92
C SER A 2 38.75 17.65 -16.91
N ALA A 3 39.52 16.89 -16.10
CA ALA A 3 38.98 16.03 -15.04
C ALA A 3 38.03 16.78 -14.09
N ALA A 4 38.30 18.06 -13.83
CA ALA A 4 37.43 18.92 -13.02
C ALA A 4 36.04 19.15 -13.67
N ALA A 5 35.99 19.31 -14.99
CA ALA A 5 34.74 19.51 -15.73
C ALA A 5 33.89 18.22 -15.76
N TYR A 6 34.54 17.06 -15.81
CA TYR A 6 33.85 15.76 -15.71
C TYR A 6 33.22 15.56 -14.33
N SER A 7 33.96 15.83 -13.25
CA SER A 7 33.45 15.73 -11.88
C SER A 7 32.28 16.68 -11.60
N GLN A 8 32.34 17.90 -12.14
CA GLN A 8 31.24 18.87 -12.04
C GLN A 8 29.98 18.41 -12.78
N HIS A 9 30.14 17.82 -13.98
CA HIS A 9 29.01 17.27 -14.74
C HIS A 9 28.38 16.06 -14.03
N ALA A 10 29.20 15.17 -13.46
CA ALA A 10 28.72 14.03 -12.69
C ALA A 10 27.93 14.48 -11.44
N LEU A 11 28.46 15.43 -10.67
CA LEU A 11 27.78 16.00 -9.50
C LEU A 11 26.46 16.68 -9.88
N ALA A 12 26.45 17.46 -10.97
CA ALA A 12 25.22 18.07 -11.48
C ALA A 12 24.17 17.01 -11.84
N SER A 13 24.59 15.90 -12.46
CA SER A 13 23.69 14.79 -12.80
C SER A 13 23.14 14.08 -11.58
N ILE A 14 23.98 13.81 -10.57
CA ILE A 14 23.56 13.17 -9.31
C ILE A 14 22.57 14.07 -8.57
N LEU A 15 22.88 15.36 -8.42
CA LEU A 15 21.99 16.31 -7.72
C LEU A 15 20.65 16.46 -8.44
N ARG A 16 20.65 16.49 -9.77
CA ARG A 16 19.41 16.49 -10.57
C ARG A 16 18.60 15.22 -10.33
N ALA A 17 19.23 14.05 -10.40
CA ALA A 17 18.56 12.77 -10.17
C ALA A 17 18.00 12.69 -8.75
N TRP A 18 18.77 13.11 -7.75
CA TRP A 18 18.37 13.12 -6.34
C TRP A 18 17.15 14.02 -6.10
N MET A 19 17.21 15.29 -6.53
CA MET A 19 16.08 16.22 -6.41
C MET A 19 14.86 15.84 -7.27
N GLY A 20 15.06 15.05 -8.32
CA GLY A 20 14.00 14.61 -9.22
C GLY A 20 13.28 13.35 -8.74
N GLN A 21 14.03 12.39 -8.21
CA GLN A 21 13.53 11.05 -7.86
C GLN A 21 13.21 10.90 -6.37
N TYR A 22 13.85 11.69 -5.50
CA TYR A 22 13.71 11.60 -4.04
C TYR A 22 13.37 12.98 -3.48
N ARG A 23 12.21 13.50 -3.88
CA ARG A 23 11.71 14.81 -3.43
C ARG A 23 11.45 14.84 -1.92
N GLU A 24 11.05 13.71 -1.37
CA GLU A 24 10.76 13.49 0.05
C GLU A 24 11.94 13.83 0.98
N ASP A 25 13.18 13.65 0.53
CA ASP A 25 14.40 13.99 1.30
C ASP A 25 14.53 15.49 1.56
N PHE A 26 13.82 16.31 0.79
CA PHE A 26 13.82 17.76 0.88
C PHE A 26 12.55 18.31 1.53
N GLN A 27 11.58 17.47 1.89
CA GLN A 27 10.28 17.86 2.44
C GLN A 27 10.35 18.05 3.97
N GLU A 28 11.13 19.04 4.39
CA GLU A 28 11.39 19.38 5.80
C GLU A 28 10.81 20.78 6.17
N PRO A 29 9.48 20.97 6.18
CA PRO A 29 8.89 22.25 6.56
C PRO A 29 9.18 22.59 8.04
N PRO A 30 9.26 23.89 8.40
CA PRO A 30 9.12 25.07 7.54
C PRO A 30 10.46 25.56 6.93
N SER A 31 11.59 25.05 7.39
CA SER A 31 12.92 25.62 7.12
C SER A 31 13.65 24.98 5.94
N TYR A 32 13.22 23.79 5.47
CA TYR A 32 13.78 23.07 4.32
C TYR A 32 15.33 23.04 4.32
N PRO A 33 15.99 22.65 5.43
CA PRO A 33 17.43 22.85 5.62
C PRO A 33 18.29 22.07 4.63
N CYS A 34 17.91 20.85 4.24
CA CYS A 34 18.64 20.09 3.22
C CYS A 34 18.64 20.80 1.86
N LEU A 35 17.48 21.33 1.44
CA LEU A 35 17.35 22.01 0.16
C LEU A 35 18.14 23.32 0.14
N HIS A 36 18.13 24.09 1.23
CA HIS A 36 18.95 25.30 1.37
C HIS A 36 20.45 24.99 1.33
N ARG A 37 20.91 23.87 1.93
CA ARG A 37 22.31 23.43 1.84
C ARG A 37 22.72 23.09 0.41
N VAL A 38 21.86 22.38 -0.32
CA VAL A 38 22.09 22.07 -1.74
C VAL A 38 22.14 23.35 -2.58
N MET A 39 21.21 24.29 -2.35
CA MET A 39 21.20 25.58 -3.03
C MET A 39 22.46 26.41 -2.76
N ALA A 40 22.92 26.47 -1.50
CA ALA A 40 24.15 27.18 -1.13
C ALA A 40 25.39 26.58 -1.81
N TYR A 41 25.45 25.25 -1.91
CA TYR A 41 26.51 24.56 -2.65
C TYR A 41 26.45 24.89 -4.14
N LEU A 42 25.28 24.76 -4.78
CA LEU A 42 25.08 25.01 -6.21
C LEU A 42 25.39 26.46 -6.59
N GLN A 43 25.04 27.42 -5.72
CA GLN A 43 25.38 28.82 -5.94
C GLN A 43 26.89 29.08 -5.96
N ARG A 44 27.66 28.35 -5.15
CA ARG A 44 29.12 28.50 -5.06
C ARG A 44 29.87 27.70 -6.14
N ALA A 45 29.38 26.50 -6.47
CA ALA A 45 30.07 25.58 -7.36
C ALA A 45 29.61 25.66 -8.83
N LEU A 46 28.32 25.94 -9.07
CA LEU A 46 27.66 25.84 -10.38
C LEU A 46 26.55 26.90 -10.53
N PRO A 47 26.87 28.21 -10.49
CA PRO A 47 25.86 29.26 -10.56
C PRO A 47 25.12 29.24 -11.91
N GLY A 48 23.79 29.38 -11.87
CA GLY A 48 22.94 29.42 -13.07
C GLY A 48 22.74 28.07 -13.77
N SER A 49 23.28 26.98 -13.21
CA SER A 49 23.13 25.63 -13.75
C SER A 49 21.69 25.10 -13.63
N GLU A 50 21.34 24.12 -14.46
CA GLU A 50 20.01 23.51 -14.45
C GLU A 50 19.63 22.84 -13.10
N PRO A 51 20.54 22.19 -12.35
CA PRO A 51 20.25 21.75 -10.98
C PRO A 51 19.87 22.90 -10.03
N MET A 52 20.47 24.09 -10.19
CA MET A 52 20.14 25.26 -9.37
C MET A 52 18.70 25.73 -9.62
N ARG A 53 18.27 25.76 -10.89
CA ARG A 53 16.87 26.07 -11.24
C ARG A 53 15.91 25.02 -10.71
N LYS A 54 16.28 23.73 -10.77
CA LYS A 54 15.49 22.63 -10.23
C LYS A 54 15.32 22.75 -8.71
N ALA A 55 16.39 23.06 -7.98
CA ALA A 55 16.35 23.26 -6.52
C ALA A 55 15.43 24.42 -6.11
N GLN A 56 15.50 25.55 -6.84
CA GLN A 56 14.63 26.71 -6.61
C GLN A 56 13.15 26.38 -6.87
N SER A 57 12.86 25.76 -8.01
CA SER A 57 11.51 25.33 -8.37
C SER A 57 10.94 24.33 -7.35
N LEU A 58 11.76 23.39 -6.89
CA LEU A 58 11.38 22.42 -5.87
C LEU A 58 11.02 23.10 -4.53
N LEU A 59 11.79 24.11 -4.10
CA LEU A 59 11.52 24.84 -2.86
C LEU A 59 10.19 25.60 -2.94
N GLU A 60 9.90 26.21 -4.09
CA GLU A 60 8.66 26.93 -4.32
C GLU A 60 7.45 25.98 -4.33
N GLN A 61 7.57 24.83 -4.99
CA GLN A 61 6.53 23.78 -4.99
C GLN A 61 6.26 23.26 -3.57
N LEU A 62 7.29 22.95 -2.79
CA LEU A 62 7.15 22.44 -1.43
C LEU A 62 6.51 23.48 -0.50
N LYS A 63 6.88 24.76 -0.62
CA LYS A 63 6.26 25.86 0.15
C LYS A 63 4.79 26.05 -0.22
N ALA A 64 4.44 25.94 -1.50
CA ALA A 64 3.05 26.03 -1.95
C ALA A 64 2.21 24.87 -1.39
N GLU A 65 2.70 23.63 -1.43
CA GLU A 65 2.02 22.46 -0.86
C GLU A 65 1.84 22.58 0.66
N ALA A 66 2.88 22.99 1.39
CA ALA A 66 2.80 23.18 2.84
C ALA A 66 1.78 24.27 3.26
N SER A 67 1.47 25.22 2.37
CA SER A 67 0.43 26.22 2.62
C SER A 67 -1.00 25.70 2.39
N LEU A 68 -1.16 24.60 1.64
CA LEU A 68 -2.45 23.98 1.33
C LEU A 68 -2.84 22.88 2.33
N ASP A 69 -1.87 22.19 2.93
CA ASP A 69 -2.11 21.06 3.84
C ASP A 69 -2.75 21.46 5.19
N VAL A 70 -2.70 22.74 5.57
CA VAL A 70 -3.28 23.24 6.84
C VAL A 70 -4.81 23.07 6.90
N ASP A 71 -5.49 22.92 5.75
CA ASP A 71 -6.94 22.81 5.68
C ASP A 71 -7.47 21.37 5.46
N SER A 72 -6.61 20.35 5.28
CA SER A 72 -7.03 19.03 4.75
C SER A 72 -6.76 17.80 5.63
N GLU A 73 -6.32 17.95 6.89
CA GLU A 73 -6.07 16.82 7.80
C GLU A 73 -7.35 16.07 8.26
N GLY A 74 -8.55 16.60 7.98
CA GLY A 74 -9.82 16.03 8.47
C GLY A 74 -10.40 14.85 7.66
N GLY A 75 -9.94 14.62 6.42
CA GLY A 75 -10.63 13.70 5.50
C GLY A 75 -10.42 12.21 5.79
N TRP A 76 -9.20 11.80 6.10
CA TRP A 76 -8.83 10.37 6.18
C TRP A 76 -9.16 9.72 7.53
N ASN A 77 -9.06 10.49 8.62
CA ASN A 77 -9.51 10.06 9.95
C ASN A 77 -11.04 9.87 9.99
N SER A 78 -11.79 10.57 9.14
CA SER A 78 -13.25 10.43 9.02
C SER A 78 -13.67 9.07 8.45
N PHE A 79 -12.91 8.50 7.51
CA PHE A 79 -13.24 7.20 6.93
C PHE A 79 -13.00 6.04 7.92
N SER A 80 -11.90 6.10 8.67
CA SER A 80 -11.62 5.13 9.74
C SER A 80 -12.64 5.23 10.88
N SER A 81 -13.08 6.46 11.22
CA SER A 81 -14.13 6.72 12.21
C SER A 81 -15.51 6.21 11.77
N ARG A 82 -15.88 6.35 10.49
CA ARG A 82 -17.16 5.82 9.96
C ARG A 82 -17.25 4.31 10.08
N PHE A 83 -16.13 3.60 9.88
CA PHE A 83 -16.09 2.15 10.01
C PHE A 83 -16.11 1.69 11.47
N ASP A 84 -15.48 2.44 12.40
CA ASP A 84 -15.62 2.22 13.84
C ASP A 84 -17.04 2.54 14.37
N SER A 85 -17.77 3.46 13.74
CA SER A 85 -19.20 3.70 14.07
C SER A 85 -20.08 2.48 13.75
N ILE A 86 -19.73 1.64 12.76
CA ILE A 86 -20.46 0.40 12.46
C ILE A 86 -20.31 -0.63 13.61
N ARG A 87 -19.22 -0.56 14.40
CA ARG A 87 -19.02 -1.42 15.58
C ARG A 87 -19.95 -1.10 16.76
N SER A 88 -20.53 0.11 16.81
CA SER A 88 -21.27 0.63 17.97
C SER A 88 -22.80 0.45 17.93
N PHE A 89 -23.34 -0.23 16.92
CA PHE A 89 -24.76 -0.65 16.89
C PHE A 89 -24.86 -2.10 17.39
N GLY A 90 -25.01 -2.27 18.70
CA GLY A 90 -25.09 -3.62 19.26
C GLY A 90 -25.35 -3.72 20.75
N LEU A 91 -26.28 -2.94 21.29
CA LEU A 91 -26.98 -3.23 22.54
C LEU A 91 -28.34 -2.51 22.53
N CYS A 92 -29.43 -3.24 22.28
CA CYS A 92 -30.76 -3.00 22.86
C CYS A 92 -31.58 -4.26 22.63
N GLU A 93 -32.14 -4.78 23.71
CA GLU A 93 -33.01 -5.96 23.75
C GLU A 93 -34.41 -5.59 23.23
N ASP A 94 -35.03 -6.58 22.58
CA ASP A 94 -36.46 -6.80 22.39
C ASP A 94 -37.33 -5.62 21.92
N GLU A 95 -37.51 -5.52 20.60
CA GLU A 95 -38.85 -5.42 19.99
C GLU A 95 -38.76 -5.77 18.49
N GLU A 96 -39.76 -6.51 18.01
CA GLU A 96 -39.88 -6.98 16.64
C GLU A 96 -39.95 -5.79 15.67
N VAL A 97 -38.85 -5.50 14.98
CA VAL A 97 -38.83 -4.58 13.83
C VAL A 97 -38.23 -5.31 12.63
N GLU A 98 -39.00 -5.23 11.56
CA GLU A 98 -38.85 -5.91 10.29
C GLU A 98 -37.48 -5.66 9.62
N ILE A 99 -36.99 -6.72 9.00
CA ILE A 99 -35.97 -6.84 7.95
C ILE A 99 -35.40 -5.51 7.41
N GLU A 100 -34.31 -5.02 8.01
CA GLU A 100 -33.53 -3.93 7.39
C GLU A 100 -32.02 -4.12 7.56
N VAL A 101 -31.47 -5.29 7.18
CA VAL A 101 -30.00 -5.40 7.05
C VAL A 101 -29.65 -6.46 6.00
N GLN A 102 -29.69 -6.11 4.71
CA GLN A 102 -28.85 -6.74 3.66
C GLN A 102 -28.97 -6.17 2.24
N GLU A 103 -29.59 -5.00 1.99
CA GLU A 103 -29.62 -4.45 0.63
C GLU A 103 -28.32 -3.74 0.20
N ASP A 104 -27.34 -3.50 1.08
CA ASP A 104 -26.17 -2.68 0.74
C ASP A 104 -24.97 -3.52 0.19
N PHE A 105 -24.44 -4.51 0.91
CA PHE A 105 -23.23 -5.24 0.43
C PHE A 105 -23.49 -6.17 -0.77
N MET A 106 -24.64 -6.85 -0.80
CA MET A 106 -24.94 -7.84 -1.83
C MET A 106 -25.46 -7.20 -3.13
N SER A 107 -25.79 -5.89 -3.12
CA SER A 107 -26.32 -5.18 -4.29
C SER A 107 -25.24 -4.63 -5.21
N PHE A 108 -24.03 -4.36 -4.70
CA PHE A 108 -22.90 -3.94 -5.54
C PHE A 108 -22.25 -5.11 -6.24
N ASP A 109 -21.97 -4.97 -7.54
CA ASP A 109 -21.24 -5.95 -8.33
C ASP A 109 -19.82 -6.20 -7.79
N THR A 110 -19.33 -7.44 -7.93
CA THR A 110 -18.02 -7.86 -7.37
C THR A 110 -16.84 -7.12 -7.99
N ASP A 111 -16.91 -6.83 -9.28
CA ASP A 111 -15.94 -6.06 -10.04
C ASP A 111 -15.87 -4.62 -9.51
N LEU A 112 -17.01 -3.96 -9.29
CA LEU A 112 -17.07 -2.61 -8.72
C LEU A 112 -16.45 -2.55 -7.32
N VAL A 113 -16.74 -3.52 -6.46
CA VAL A 113 -16.12 -3.59 -5.12
C VAL A 113 -14.60 -3.75 -5.25
N ALA A 114 -14.13 -4.66 -6.10
CA ALA A 114 -12.70 -4.89 -6.33
C ALA A 114 -12.00 -3.65 -6.93
N GLU A 115 -12.67 -2.92 -7.82
CA GLU A 115 -12.18 -1.66 -8.39
C GLU A 115 -12.01 -0.58 -7.33
N GLN A 116 -12.97 -0.41 -6.42
CA GLN A 116 -12.85 0.56 -5.34
C GLN A 116 -11.75 0.19 -4.34
N LEU A 117 -11.63 -1.10 -3.98
CA LEU A 117 -10.52 -1.59 -3.16
C LEU A 117 -9.17 -1.29 -3.83
N THR A 118 -9.08 -1.56 -5.13
CA THR A 118 -7.89 -1.30 -5.95
C THR A 118 -7.57 0.19 -6.01
N TYR A 119 -8.54 1.05 -6.24
CA TYR A 119 -8.35 2.49 -6.25
C TYR A 119 -7.77 3.00 -4.91
N MET A 120 -8.34 2.57 -3.78
CA MET A 120 -7.83 2.95 -2.45
C MET A 120 -6.38 2.46 -2.24
N ASP A 121 -6.08 1.22 -2.61
CA ASP A 121 -4.75 0.66 -2.47
C ASP A 121 -3.72 1.38 -3.36
N VAL A 122 -4.08 1.73 -4.60
CA VAL A 122 -3.20 2.51 -5.52
C VAL A 122 -2.85 3.87 -4.91
N LEU A 123 -3.83 4.58 -4.38
CA LEU A 123 -3.61 5.90 -3.79
C LEU A 123 -2.62 5.86 -2.62
N LEU A 124 -2.66 4.80 -1.82
CA LEU A 124 -1.75 4.61 -0.69
C LEU A 124 -0.39 4.12 -1.15
N PHE A 125 -0.35 3.15 -2.06
CA PHE A 125 0.89 2.60 -2.60
C PHE A 125 1.72 3.66 -3.33
N ASN A 126 1.08 4.56 -4.08
CA ASN A 126 1.76 5.68 -4.75
C ASN A 126 2.41 6.68 -3.78
N LYS A 127 1.93 6.73 -2.53
CA LYS A 127 2.51 7.57 -1.47
C LYS A 127 3.60 6.83 -0.69
N VAL A 128 3.87 5.55 -1.00
CA VAL A 128 4.91 4.78 -0.30
C VAL A 128 6.27 5.36 -0.61
N ILE A 129 6.92 5.85 0.44
CA ILE A 129 8.33 6.26 0.41
C ILE A 129 9.20 5.01 0.62
N PRO A 130 10.00 4.57 -0.37
CA PRO A 130 10.70 3.28 -0.31
C PRO A 130 11.68 3.16 0.86
N HIS A 131 12.36 4.24 1.24
CA HIS A 131 13.32 4.20 2.34
C HIS A 131 12.65 3.91 3.69
N HIS A 132 11.35 4.22 3.86
CA HIS A 132 10.60 3.84 5.06
C HIS A 132 10.45 2.32 5.23
N CYS A 133 10.62 1.54 4.17
CA CYS A 133 10.60 0.07 4.21
C CYS A 133 11.90 -0.54 4.74
N LEU A 134 12.99 0.23 4.83
CA LEU A 134 14.30 -0.28 5.26
C LEU A 134 14.18 -0.92 6.65
N GLY A 135 14.81 -2.09 6.83
CA GLY A 135 14.77 -2.84 8.08
C GLY A 135 15.18 -1.99 9.28
N SER A 136 16.17 -1.12 9.12
CA SER A 136 16.69 -0.24 10.17
C SER A 136 15.67 0.81 10.64
N ILE A 137 14.72 1.21 9.79
CA ILE A 137 13.64 2.14 10.11
C ILE A 137 12.40 1.36 10.57
N TRP A 138 11.96 0.39 9.78
CA TRP A 138 10.73 -0.36 10.01
C TRP A 138 10.78 -1.24 11.26
N SER A 139 11.95 -1.80 11.62
CA SER A 139 12.13 -2.58 12.85
C SER A 139 11.99 -1.74 14.11
N GLN A 140 12.26 -0.43 14.03
CA GLN A 140 12.23 0.49 15.16
C GLN A 140 10.87 1.15 15.40
N ARG A 141 9.85 0.80 14.59
CA ARG A 141 8.51 1.42 14.59
C ARG A 141 7.78 1.36 15.94
N ASP A 142 8.08 0.36 16.77
CA ASP A 142 7.39 0.13 18.05
C ASP A 142 8.06 0.88 19.23
N LYS A 143 9.21 1.54 19.00
CA LYS A 143 9.88 2.38 20.00
C LYS A 143 9.08 3.68 20.22
N LYS A 144 8.92 4.12 21.48
CA LYS A 144 8.12 5.31 21.85
C LYS A 144 8.50 6.58 21.08
N GLN A 145 9.79 6.78 20.80
CA GLN A 145 10.33 7.91 20.04
C GLN A 145 10.03 7.87 18.52
N ASN A 146 9.65 6.70 17.99
CA ASN A 146 9.49 6.42 16.56
C ASN A 146 8.05 6.06 16.19
N LYS A 147 7.07 6.47 17.01
CA LYS A 147 5.64 6.19 16.76
C LYS A 147 5.16 6.73 15.40
N HIS A 148 5.76 7.83 14.94
CA HIS A 148 5.45 8.46 13.66
C HIS A 148 6.40 8.04 12.52
N SER A 149 7.29 7.06 12.74
CA SER A 149 8.15 6.54 11.68
C SER A 149 7.32 5.74 10.66
N ALA A 150 7.71 5.87 9.38
CA ALA A 150 7.11 5.19 8.25
C ALA A 150 5.59 5.39 8.10
N PRO A 151 5.06 6.64 8.10
CA PRO A 151 3.63 6.92 8.09
C PRO A 151 2.92 6.35 6.85
N THR A 152 3.58 6.38 5.70
CA THR A 152 3.06 5.89 4.41
C THR A 152 2.91 4.36 4.40
N ILE A 153 3.86 3.65 5.03
CA ILE A 153 3.80 2.19 5.19
C ILE A 153 2.69 1.81 6.17
N ARG A 154 2.59 2.53 7.28
CA ARG A 154 1.51 2.36 8.25
C ARG A 154 0.14 2.55 7.61
N ALA A 155 -0.04 3.58 6.78
CA ALA A 155 -1.29 3.82 6.08
C ALA A 155 -1.70 2.63 5.18
N THR A 156 -0.75 2.05 4.44
CA THR A 156 -1.02 0.87 3.58
C THR A 156 -1.38 -0.37 4.42
N ILE A 157 -0.71 -0.58 5.56
CA ILE A 157 -1.05 -1.67 6.48
C ILE A 157 -2.42 -1.46 7.15
N THR A 158 -2.75 -0.22 7.50
CA THR A 158 -4.07 0.12 8.04
C THR A 158 -5.17 -0.22 7.04
N GLN A 159 -5.00 0.13 5.76
CA GLN A 159 -5.94 -0.23 4.69
C GLN A 159 -6.07 -1.76 4.56
N PHE A 160 -4.95 -2.48 4.50
CA PHE A 160 -4.96 -3.95 4.47
C PHE A 160 -5.76 -4.55 5.63
N ASN A 161 -5.53 -4.06 6.85
CA ASN A 161 -6.24 -4.52 8.04
C ASN A 161 -7.72 -4.14 8.03
N ALA A 162 -8.07 -2.97 7.48
CA ALA A 162 -9.46 -2.53 7.34
C ALA A 162 -10.23 -3.45 6.38
N VAL A 163 -9.63 -3.83 5.24
CA VAL A 163 -10.21 -4.81 4.31
C VAL A 163 -10.41 -6.15 4.99
N ALA A 164 -9.38 -6.68 5.67
CA ALA A 164 -9.49 -7.96 6.38
C ALA A 164 -10.57 -7.92 7.48
N ALA A 165 -10.66 -6.83 8.23
CA ALA A 165 -11.68 -6.63 9.26
C ALA A 165 -13.09 -6.54 8.65
N CYS A 166 -13.25 -5.90 7.48
CA CYS A 166 -14.49 -5.82 6.74
C CYS A 166 -14.99 -7.20 6.29
N VAL A 167 -14.11 -8.06 5.79
CA VAL A 167 -14.45 -9.44 5.45
C VAL A 167 -14.97 -10.19 6.68
N VAL A 168 -14.25 -10.10 7.81
CA VAL A 168 -14.66 -10.76 9.05
C VAL A 168 -15.99 -10.21 9.57
N SER A 169 -16.15 -8.88 9.60
CA SER A 169 -17.35 -8.23 10.14
C SER A 169 -18.58 -8.54 9.30
N THR A 170 -18.48 -8.46 7.96
CA THR A 170 -19.60 -8.75 7.05
C THR A 170 -20.07 -10.20 7.14
N ILE A 171 -19.16 -11.17 7.30
CA ILE A 171 -19.52 -12.59 7.43
C ILE A 171 -20.09 -12.92 8.81
N LEU A 172 -19.62 -12.25 9.86
CA LEU A 172 -20.03 -12.50 11.26
C LEU A 172 -21.14 -11.57 11.77
N HIS A 173 -21.57 -10.58 11.00
CA HIS A 173 -22.44 -9.48 11.43
C HIS A 173 -23.67 -9.95 12.23
N ARG A 174 -24.45 -10.89 11.68
CA ARG A 174 -25.59 -11.51 12.36
C ARG A 174 -25.20 -12.86 12.97
N ARG A 175 -25.22 -12.97 14.30
CA ARG A 175 -24.87 -14.22 15.02
C ARG A 175 -25.73 -15.41 14.58
N GLN A 176 -27.01 -15.19 14.35
CA GLN A 176 -28.02 -16.23 14.08
C GLN A 176 -28.38 -16.41 12.60
N ILE A 177 -27.57 -15.89 11.66
CA ILE A 177 -27.84 -16.07 10.23
C ILE A 177 -27.74 -17.55 9.83
N HIS A 178 -28.68 -17.98 8.99
CA HIS A 178 -28.69 -19.33 8.44
C HIS A 178 -27.37 -19.66 7.72
N PRO A 179 -26.74 -20.83 7.93
CA PRO A 179 -25.43 -21.16 7.36
C PRO A 179 -25.33 -21.00 5.84
N LEU A 180 -26.40 -21.30 5.10
CA LEU A 180 -26.47 -21.10 3.65
C LEU A 180 -26.32 -19.63 3.24
N LEU A 181 -26.99 -18.72 3.95
CA LEU A 181 -26.89 -17.28 3.66
C LEU A 181 -25.49 -16.77 4.00
N ARG A 182 -24.90 -17.24 5.10
CA ARG A 182 -23.50 -16.95 5.43
C ARG A 182 -22.54 -17.45 4.33
N ALA A 183 -22.80 -18.63 3.78
CA ALA A 183 -22.02 -19.19 2.67
C ALA A 183 -22.09 -18.32 1.41
N ARG A 184 -23.23 -17.68 1.13
CA ARG A 184 -23.36 -16.71 0.03
C ARG A 184 -22.45 -15.49 0.22
N VAL A 185 -22.37 -14.97 1.45
CA VAL A 185 -21.47 -13.85 1.77
C VAL A 185 -20.00 -14.27 1.63
N ILE A 186 -19.64 -15.47 2.10
CA ILE A 186 -18.29 -16.03 1.91
C ILE A 186 -17.97 -16.16 0.41
N LYS A 187 -18.91 -16.71 -0.38
CA LYS A 187 -18.74 -16.85 -1.83
C LYS A 187 -18.55 -15.49 -2.51
N ARG A 188 -19.31 -14.48 -2.11
CA ARG A 188 -19.18 -13.11 -2.63
C ARG A 188 -17.77 -12.55 -2.40
N TRP A 189 -17.19 -12.76 -1.23
CA TRP A 189 -15.81 -12.36 -0.95
C TRP A 189 -14.77 -13.15 -1.76
N ILE A 190 -15.01 -14.44 -2.04
CA ILE A 190 -14.16 -15.23 -2.95
C ILE A 190 -14.22 -14.65 -4.37
N ASP A 191 -15.39 -14.23 -4.84
CA ASP A 191 -15.55 -13.58 -6.15
C ASP A 191 -14.85 -12.22 -6.20
N ILE A 192 -15.01 -11.38 -5.17
CA ILE A 192 -14.27 -10.11 -5.06
C ILE A 192 -12.75 -10.35 -5.05
N ALA A 193 -12.27 -11.38 -4.35
CA ALA A 193 -10.86 -11.75 -4.36
C ALA A 193 -10.37 -12.17 -5.75
N GLN A 194 -11.19 -12.90 -6.51
CA GLN A 194 -10.89 -13.25 -7.89
C GLN A 194 -10.77 -12.00 -8.78
N GLU A 195 -11.68 -11.04 -8.64
CA GLU A 195 -11.59 -9.76 -9.35
C GLU A 195 -10.36 -8.95 -8.96
N CYS A 196 -9.99 -8.93 -7.67
CA CYS A 196 -8.72 -8.33 -7.22
C CYS A 196 -7.50 -8.98 -7.88
N ARG A 197 -7.52 -10.31 -8.13
CA ARG A 197 -6.45 -11.01 -8.88
C ARG A 197 -6.40 -10.54 -10.33
N VAL A 198 -7.54 -10.43 -11.00
CA VAL A 198 -7.63 -9.92 -12.39
C VAL A 198 -7.09 -8.50 -12.49
N LEU A 199 -7.38 -7.65 -11.49
CA LEU A 199 -6.87 -6.28 -11.38
C LEU A 199 -5.41 -6.19 -10.91
N LYS A 200 -4.73 -7.32 -10.66
CA LYS A 200 -3.37 -7.39 -10.12
C LYS A 200 -3.20 -6.64 -8.78
N ASN A 201 -4.28 -6.56 -7.99
CA ASN A 201 -4.26 -6.05 -6.62
C ASN A 201 -4.00 -7.19 -5.63
N PHE A 202 -2.72 -7.54 -5.47
CA PHE A 202 -2.29 -8.59 -4.54
C PHE A 202 -2.38 -8.17 -3.08
N SER A 203 -2.45 -6.86 -2.78
CA SER A 203 -2.65 -6.35 -1.42
C SER A 203 -4.04 -6.73 -0.89
N SER A 204 -5.10 -6.26 -1.53
CA SER A 204 -6.48 -6.57 -1.12
C SER A 204 -6.82 -8.05 -1.30
N LEU A 205 -6.35 -8.70 -2.36
CA LEU A 205 -6.48 -10.14 -2.52
C LEU A 205 -5.91 -10.89 -1.30
N ARG A 206 -4.68 -10.55 -0.88
CA ARG A 206 -4.07 -11.18 0.29
C ARG A 206 -4.85 -10.87 1.57
N ALA A 207 -5.39 -9.66 1.72
CA ALA A 207 -6.21 -9.28 2.87
C ALA A 207 -7.47 -10.16 2.99
N ILE A 208 -8.19 -10.35 1.88
CA ILE A 208 -9.41 -11.16 1.83
C ILE A 208 -9.10 -12.63 2.12
N VAL A 209 -8.10 -13.20 1.45
CA VAL A 209 -7.69 -14.60 1.67
C VAL A 209 -7.28 -14.82 3.13
N SER A 210 -6.45 -13.92 3.70
CA SER A 210 -6.00 -14.02 5.08
C SER A 210 -7.16 -13.93 6.08
N ALA A 211 -8.15 -13.08 5.81
CA ALA A 211 -9.36 -12.97 6.62
C ALA A 211 -10.19 -14.25 6.57
N LEU A 212 -10.43 -14.82 5.38
CA LEU A 212 -11.17 -16.08 5.22
C LEU A 212 -10.46 -17.26 5.89
N GLN A 213 -9.13 -17.28 5.91
CA GLN A 213 -8.30 -18.28 6.60
C GLN A 213 -8.17 -18.05 8.11
N SER A 214 -8.56 -16.87 8.61
CA SER A 214 -8.48 -16.56 10.03
C SER A 214 -9.42 -17.44 10.87
N ASN A 215 -9.02 -17.72 12.11
CA ASN A 215 -9.77 -18.62 13.01
C ASN A 215 -11.28 -18.30 13.12
N PRO A 216 -11.71 -17.02 13.26
CA PRO A 216 -13.13 -16.69 13.38
C PRO A 216 -13.99 -17.18 12.21
N LEU A 217 -13.43 -17.24 10.99
CA LEU A 217 -14.14 -17.67 9.79
C LEU A 217 -13.86 -19.13 9.43
N TYR A 218 -12.60 -19.59 9.49
CA TYR A 218 -12.21 -20.95 9.13
C TYR A 218 -12.91 -22.05 9.97
N ARG A 219 -13.28 -21.72 11.22
CA ARG A 219 -13.99 -22.63 12.12
C ARG A 219 -15.47 -22.85 11.75
N LEU A 220 -16.04 -22.04 10.86
CA LEU A 220 -17.46 -22.09 10.49
C LEU A 220 -17.78 -23.25 9.54
N LYS A 221 -17.45 -24.48 9.93
CA LYS A 221 -17.50 -25.68 9.05
C LYS A 221 -18.84 -25.87 8.35
N ARG A 222 -19.94 -25.61 9.07
CA ARG A 222 -21.30 -25.69 8.52
C ARG A 222 -21.58 -24.63 7.45
N ALA A 223 -20.96 -23.45 7.49
CA ALA A 223 -21.14 -22.46 6.41
C ALA A 223 -20.26 -22.83 5.21
N TRP A 224 -19.01 -23.22 5.44
CA TRP A 224 -18.08 -23.66 4.39
C TRP A 224 -18.61 -24.85 3.58
N SER A 225 -19.35 -25.77 4.19
CA SER A 225 -19.95 -26.90 3.45
C SER A 225 -21.01 -26.49 2.42
N TRP A 226 -21.55 -25.27 2.50
CA TRP A 226 -22.51 -24.73 1.53
C TRP A 226 -21.87 -23.81 0.49
N VAL A 227 -20.57 -23.53 0.60
CA VAL A 227 -19.87 -22.67 -0.36
C VAL A 227 -19.60 -23.48 -1.64
N PRO A 228 -20.14 -23.09 -2.81
CA PRO A 228 -19.85 -23.77 -4.06
C PRO A 228 -18.43 -23.42 -4.55
N ASN A 229 -17.82 -24.33 -5.29
CA ASN A 229 -16.55 -24.12 -6.01
C ASN A 229 -15.39 -23.69 -5.10
N MET A 230 -15.03 -24.54 -4.13
CA MET A 230 -13.88 -24.31 -3.24
C MET A 230 -12.53 -24.26 -3.97
N SER A 231 -12.42 -24.83 -5.18
CA SER A 231 -11.20 -24.80 -6.00
C SER A 231 -10.72 -23.37 -6.28
N THR A 232 -11.64 -22.43 -6.56
CA THR A 232 -11.27 -21.02 -6.77
C THR A 232 -10.61 -20.42 -5.54
N PHE A 233 -11.11 -20.73 -4.34
CA PHE A 233 -10.49 -20.26 -3.10
C PHE A 233 -9.12 -20.90 -2.85
N GLU A 234 -8.98 -22.20 -3.15
CA GLU A 234 -7.71 -22.92 -3.06
C GLU A 234 -6.66 -22.34 -4.02
N GLU A 235 -7.03 -22.09 -5.27
CA GLU A 235 -6.17 -21.43 -6.27
C GLU A 235 -5.74 -20.03 -5.81
N LEU A 236 -6.67 -19.20 -5.32
CA LEU A 236 -6.36 -17.87 -4.78
C LEU A 236 -5.47 -17.92 -3.54
N SER A 237 -5.62 -18.95 -2.72
CA SER A 237 -4.74 -19.18 -1.56
C SER A 237 -3.33 -19.57 -1.99
N ASP A 238 -3.21 -20.40 -3.04
CA ASP A 238 -1.93 -20.93 -3.50
C ASP A 238 -1.03 -19.86 -4.14
N VAL A 239 -1.61 -18.77 -4.65
CA VAL A 239 -0.86 -17.57 -5.10
C VAL A 239 0.14 -17.07 -4.05
N PHE A 240 -0.16 -17.25 -2.76
CA PHE A 240 0.68 -16.78 -1.65
C PHE A 240 1.35 -17.91 -0.86
N SER A 241 1.40 -19.12 -1.42
CA SER A 241 2.10 -20.24 -0.77
C SER A 241 3.62 -20.02 -0.80
N HIS A 242 4.34 -20.61 0.16
CA HIS A 242 5.78 -20.38 0.34
C HIS A 242 6.64 -20.76 -0.88
N HIS A 243 6.12 -21.56 -1.81
CA HIS A 243 6.80 -21.94 -3.06
C HIS A 243 6.60 -20.92 -4.20
N ASN A 244 5.65 -19.99 -4.04
CA ASN A 244 5.22 -19.06 -5.09
C ASN A 244 5.46 -17.58 -4.76
N ASN A 245 6.05 -17.30 -3.60
CA ASN A 245 6.18 -15.98 -2.97
C ASN A 245 6.90 -14.89 -3.79
N TYR A 246 7.64 -15.24 -4.85
CA TYR A 246 8.46 -14.27 -5.61
C TYR A 246 8.22 -14.24 -7.12
N LEU A 247 7.62 -15.30 -7.69
CA LEU A 247 7.65 -15.51 -9.15
C LEU A 247 6.29 -15.30 -9.82
N THR A 248 5.17 -15.77 -9.28
CA THR A 248 3.86 -15.56 -9.94
C THR A 248 3.41 -14.10 -9.92
N SER A 249 3.79 -13.30 -8.92
CA SER A 249 3.58 -11.84 -8.94
C SER A 249 4.40 -11.11 -10.00
N ARG A 250 5.44 -11.75 -10.59
CA ARG A 250 6.25 -11.24 -11.71
C ARG A 250 6.00 -11.96 -13.04
N GLU A 251 5.48 -13.19 -13.07
CA GLU A 251 5.27 -13.99 -14.29
C GLU A 251 3.82 -13.89 -14.82
N GLU A 252 2.79 -13.78 -13.97
CA GLU A 252 1.43 -13.40 -14.42
C GLU A 252 1.35 -11.94 -14.93
N VAL A 253 2.46 -11.20 -14.81
CA VAL A 253 2.62 -9.86 -15.36
C VAL A 253 2.58 -9.85 -16.90
N SER A 254 2.88 -10.99 -17.54
CA SER A 254 3.17 -11.07 -18.98
C SER A 254 2.00 -11.53 -19.86
N GLU A 255 0.95 -12.19 -19.35
CA GLU A 255 -0.07 -12.76 -20.25
C GLU A 255 -1.52 -12.41 -19.89
N LYS A 256 -2.18 -11.82 -20.90
CA LYS A 256 -3.63 -11.71 -21.13
C LYS A 256 -4.40 -10.73 -20.24
N LEU A 257 -4.31 -9.44 -20.58
CA LEU A 257 -5.43 -8.53 -20.34
C LEU A 257 -6.54 -8.85 -21.34
N GLY A 258 -7.58 -9.51 -20.86
CA GLY A 258 -8.84 -9.71 -21.60
C GLY A 258 -9.52 -8.36 -21.85
N SER A 259 -9.85 -8.11 -23.12
CA SER A 259 -10.47 -6.89 -23.66
C SER A 259 -11.93 -6.64 -23.22
N GLY A 260 -12.30 -6.96 -21.96
CA GLY A 260 -13.71 -7.06 -21.54
C GLY A 260 -14.22 -6.08 -20.47
N CYS A 261 -13.37 -5.56 -19.57
CA CYS A 261 -13.88 -4.76 -18.45
C CYS A 261 -13.99 -3.27 -18.80
N ARG A 262 -15.22 -2.76 -18.74
CA ARG A 262 -15.60 -1.39 -19.18
C ARG A 262 -14.97 -0.27 -18.34
N CYS A 263 -14.46 -0.55 -17.15
CA CYS A 263 -13.88 0.44 -16.23
C CYS A 263 -12.34 0.39 -16.13
N ILE A 264 -11.68 -0.51 -16.89
CA ILE A 264 -10.21 -0.49 -17.08
C ILE A 264 -9.74 0.92 -17.51
N GLY A 265 -10.60 1.68 -18.20
CA GLY A 265 -10.30 3.04 -18.69
C GLY A 265 -9.96 4.10 -17.64
N MET A 266 -10.26 3.95 -16.34
CA MET A 266 -9.93 4.96 -15.32
C MET A 266 -8.78 4.58 -14.38
N VAL A 267 -8.68 3.29 -14.02
CA VAL A 267 -7.66 2.80 -13.07
C VAL A 267 -6.33 2.51 -13.77
N TYR A 268 -6.36 2.01 -15.01
CA TYR A 268 -5.15 1.68 -15.77
C TYR A 268 -4.31 2.91 -16.16
N PRO A 269 -4.90 4.05 -16.59
CA PRO A 269 -4.13 5.27 -16.81
C PRO A 269 -3.44 5.72 -15.53
N MET A 270 -4.12 5.69 -14.38
CA MET A 270 -3.51 6.08 -13.11
C MET A 270 -2.36 5.14 -12.71
N LEU A 271 -2.44 3.85 -13.02
CA LEU A 271 -1.34 2.90 -12.80
C LEU A 271 -0.17 3.05 -13.79
N LEU A 272 -0.42 3.55 -15.00
CA LEU A 272 0.59 3.76 -16.06
C LEU A 272 1.23 5.16 -16.05
N LEU A 273 0.61 6.15 -15.41
CA LEU A 273 1.05 7.54 -15.39
C LEU A 273 2.18 7.83 -14.38
N PHE A 274 2.57 6.88 -13.52
CA PHE A 274 3.55 7.11 -12.46
C PHE A 274 4.84 6.29 -12.60
N PRO A 275 6.03 6.92 -12.52
CA PRO A 275 7.31 6.23 -12.63
C PRO A 275 7.51 5.28 -11.44
N GLY A 276 7.65 3.97 -11.71
CA GLY A 276 7.97 2.95 -10.69
C GLY A 276 7.02 1.75 -10.67
N CYS A 277 5.78 1.90 -11.16
CA CYS A 277 4.85 0.77 -11.33
C CYS A 277 5.11 0.07 -12.67
N HIS A 278 6.21 -0.69 -12.77
CA HIS A 278 6.50 -1.52 -13.94
C HIS A 278 5.53 -2.72 -14.00
N ALA A 279 4.22 -2.50 -14.26
CA ALA A 279 3.19 -3.46 -14.72
C ALA A 279 1.74 -3.14 -14.28
N GLY A 280 1.50 -2.05 -13.54
CA GLY A 280 0.17 -1.77 -12.97
C GLY A 280 -0.27 -2.77 -11.89
N THR A 281 0.70 -3.33 -11.16
CA THR A 281 0.48 -4.31 -10.07
C THR A 281 0.61 -3.64 -8.71
N ILE A 282 -0.26 -3.98 -7.76
CA ILE A 282 -0.16 -3.55 -6.36
C ILE A 282 0.36 -4.73 -5.53
N PRO A 283 1.61 -4.70 -5.05
CA PRO A 283 2.18 -5.81 -4.28
C PRO A 283 1.67 -5.82 -2.83
N TYR A 284 1.65 -7.00 -2.23
CA TYR A 284 1.54 -7.12 -0.78
C TYR A 284 2.87 -6.71 -0.11
N LEU A 285 2.90 -5.54 0.52
CA LEU A 285 4.10 -4.98 1.15
C LEU A 285 4.69 -5.86 2.28
N GLY A 286 3.89 -6.73 2.90
CA GLY A 286 4.35 -7.56 4.01
C GLY A 286 5.58 -8.41 3.66
N THR A 287 5.61 -9.01 2.46
CA THR A 287 6.75 -9.81 1.99
C THR A 287 8.02 -8.95 1.88
N LEU A 288 7.92 -7.77 1.26
CA LEU A 288 9.05 -6.84 1.11
C LEU A 288 9.58 -6.36 2.46
N LEU A 289 8.69 -6.04 3.40
CA LEU A 289 9.08 -5.61 4.74
C LEU A 289 9.78 -6.74 5.52
N THR A 290 9.28 -7.98 5.41
CA THR A 290 9.94 -9.15 6.00
C THR A 290 11.34 -9.32 5.41
N ASP A 291 11.50 -9.23 4.09
CA ASP A 291 12.80 -9.38 3.45
C ASP A 291 13.80 -8.30 3.85
N LEU A 292 13.38 -7.03 3.84
CA LEU A 292 14.24 -5.92 4.23
C LEU A 292 14.64 -5.98 5.71
N THR A 293 13.75 -6.45 6.59
CA THR A 293 14.11 -6.69 8.00
C THR A 293 15.04 -7.90 8.18
N MET A 294 14.91 -8.94 7.36
CA MET A 294 15.81 -10.09 7.36
C MET A 294 17.21 -9.73 6.83
N LEU A 295 17.30 -8.89 5.79
CA LEU A 295 18.56 -8.39 5.27
C LEU A 295 19.30 -7.52 6.29
N ASP A 296 18.57 -6.66 7.00
CA ASP A 296 19.13 -5.80 8.04
C ASP A 296 19.63 -6.60 9.25
N THR A 297 18.88 -7.61 9.70
CA THR A 297 19.31 -8.49 10.80
C THR A 297 20.50 -9.37 10.44
N ARG A 298 20.67 -9.76 9.16
CA ARG A 298 21.86 -10.47 8.66
C ARG A 298 23.09 -9.56 8.52
N SER A 299 22.88 -8.27 8.29
CA SER A 299 23.96 -7.30 8.07
C SER A 299 24.51 -6.70 9.38
N ALA A 300 23.84 -6.96 10.51
CA ALA A 300 24.31 -6.55 11.84
C ALA A 300 25.42 -7.48 12.36
N ASN A 301 26.66 -7.29 11.86
CA ASN A 301 27.92 -7.35 12.61
C ASN A 301 29.15 -7.20 11.68
N TYR A 302 29.31 -6.04 11.04
CA TYR A 302 30.64 -5.57 10.63
C TYR A 302 30.88 -4.14 11.13
N GLY A 303 30.88 -4.02 12.45
CA GLY A 303 31.51 -2.92 13.20
C GLY A 303 32.82 -3.38 13.85
N GLY A 304 33.61 -4.19 13.15
CA GLY A 304 34.97 -4.55 13.55
C GLY A 304 35.97 -3.52 13.03
N ALA A 305 36.35 -2.58 13.90
CA ALA A 305 37.55 -1.72 13.84
C ALA A 305 37.77 -0.76 12.66
N THR A 306 37.03 -0.78 11.56
CA THR A 306 37.13 0.25 10.50
C THR A 306 35.75 0.58 9.95
N GLY A 307 35.23 1.77 10.25
CA GLY A 307 33.90 2.21 9.81
C GLY A 307 33.82 2.51 8.31
N MET A 308 33.94 1.49 7.47
CA MET A 308 33.71 1.60 6.02
C MET A 308 32.45 0.82 5.62
N ILE A 309 31.54 1.51 4.92
CA ILE A 309 30.38 0.90 4.25
C ILE A 309 30.91 0.21 2.99
N TYR A 310 31.08 -1.10 3.01
CA TYR A 310 31.45 -1.88 1.83
C TYR A 310 30.22 -2.13 0.95
N SER A 311 30.31 -1.80 -0.35
CA SER A 311 29.39 -2.31 -1.37
C SER A 311 29.72 -3.78 -1.66
N PRO A 312 28.73 -4.68 -1.70
CA PRO A 312 28.95 -6.02 -2.24
C PRO A 312 29.05 -5.94 -3.77
N GLU A 313 30.13 -6.51 -4.32
CA GLU A 313 30.33 -6.77 -5.76
C GLU A 313 29.38 -7.85 -6.29
#